data_AF-A0AAW8NHQ2-F1
#
_entry.id   AF-A0AAW8NHQ2-F1
#
_cell.length_a   1.000
_cell.length_b   1.000
_cell.length_c   1.000
_cell.angle_alpha   90.00
_cell.angle_beta   90.00
_cell.angle_gamma   90.00
#
_symmetry.space_group_name_H-M   'P 1'
#
loop_
_entity.id
_entity.type
_entity.pdbx_description
1 polymer ?
#
loop_
_entity_poly.entity_id
_entity_poly.type
_entity_poly.pdbx_seq_one_letter_code
_entity_poly.pdbx_strand_id
1 'polypeptide(L)'
;MVLLSRSPVTPLRNCYLAAAAIYLLSWAFWPVAVLWLVLTAWIWRCWRKASNALWQQVYCNMLQAVGLYVGLHLAAFGAIVIASKFNYGGLSSAAGAENFMYLLSFGLLAVLLLIVGTIWPIVRLVKGHRRFLSNQQPKETHCEAH
;
A
#
# COMPACT_ATOMS: atom_id res chain seq x y z
N MET A 1 21.92 28.68 -17.76
CA MET A 1 21.67 27.48 -16.94
C MET A 1 20.33 27.67 -16.25
N VAL A 2 19.24 27.20 -16.85
CA VAL A 2 17.89 27.38 -16.32
C VAL A 2 17.74 26.43 -15.13
N LEU A 3 17.84 26.97 -13.92
CA LEU A 3 17.39 26.31 -12.71
C LEU A 3 15.87 26.13 -12.86
N LEU A 4 15.47 24.97 -13.40
CA LEU A 4 14.09 24.50 -13.34
C LEU A 4 13.71 24.49 -11.87
N SER A 5 12.98 25.52 -11.45
CA SER A 5 12.29 25.59 -10.17
C SER A 5 11.36 24.39 -10.09
N ARG A 6 11.90 23.26 -9.61
CA ARG A 6 11.11 22.07 -9.34
C ARG A 6 10.25 22.43 -8.16
N SER A 7 8.98 22.69 -8.43
CA SER A 7 7.97 22.81 -7.38
C SER A 7 8.18 21.68 -6.35
N PRO A 8 8.17 21.98 -5.04
CA PRO A 8 8.34 20.96 -3.99
C PRO A 8 7.28 19.84 -4.07
N VAL A 9 6.23 20.04 -4.87
CA VAL A 9 5.14 19.09 -5.16
C VAL A 9 5.52 17.98 -6.14
N THR A 10 6.43 18.27 -7.07
CA THR A 10 6.85 17.34 -8.13
C THR A 10 7.35 15.97 -7.62
N PRO A 11 8.24 15.89 -6.61
CA PRO A 11 8.72 14.59 -6.11
C PRO A 11 7.61 13.73 -5.50
N LEU A 12 6.65 14.36 -4.82
CA LEU A 12 5.54 13.65 -4.17
C LEU A 12 4.54 13.11 -5.19
N ARG A 13 4.21 13.91 -6.21
CA ARG A 13 3.35 13.47 -7.32
C ARG A 13 3.97 12.25 -8.03
N ASN A 14 5.28 12.27 -8.27
CA ASN A 14 6.00 11.15 -8.86
C ASN A 14 5.99 9.92 -7.95
N CYS A 15 6.09 10.10 -6.63
CA CYS A 15 5.95 9.00 -5.66
C CYS A 15 4.56 8.33 -5.73
N TYR A 16 3.48 9.09 -5.85
CA TYR A 16 2.13 8.53 -6.03
C TYR A 16 1.98 7.80 -7.36
N LEU A 17 2.51 8.35 -8.46
CA LEU A 17 2.50 7.68 -9.77
C LEU A 17 3.34 6.39 -9.76
N ALA A 18 4.51 6.42 -9.14
CA ALA A 18 5.37 5.25 -8.99
C ALA A 18 4.67 4.17 -8.15
N ALA A 19 4.02 4.53 -7.04
CA ALA A 19 3.25 3.58 -6.24
C ALA A 19 2.11 2.93 -7.05
N ALA A 20 1.38 3.70 -7.86
CA ALA A 20 0.34 3.18 -8.74
C ALA A 20 0.90 2.25 -9.83
N ALA A 21 2.02 2.63 -10.46
CA ALA A 21 2.67 1.82 -11.48
C ALA A 21 3.22 0.50 -10.91
N ILE A 22 3.94 0.56 -9.79
CA ILE A 22 4.47 -0.63 -9.11
C ILE A 22 3.32 -1.53 -8.69
N TYR A 23 2.21 -0.98 -8.19
CA TYR A 23 1.03 -1.75 -7.84
C TYR A 23 0.47 -2.55 -9.03
N LEU A 24 0.22 -1.91 -10.17
CA LEU A 24 -0.31 -2.57 -11.37
C LEU A 24 0.67 -3.63 -11.90
N LEU A 25 1.96 -3.30 -11.92
CA LEU A 25 3.00 -4.21 -12.41
C LEU A 25 3.25 -5.40 -11.46
N SER A 26 3.08 -5.22 -10.14
CA SER A 26 3.28 -6.31 -9.17
C SER A 26 2.26 -7.44 -9.32
N TRP A 27 1.06 -7.12 -9.82
CA TRP A 27 0.04 -8.11 -10.18
C TRP A 27 0.40 -8.91 -11.44
N ALA A 28 1.00 -8.24 -12.43
CA ALA A 28 1.40 -8.86 -13.69
C ALA A 28 2.73 -9.65 -13.57
N PHE A 29 3.67 -9.16 -12.76
CA PHE A 29 5.00 -9.73 -12.64
C PHE A 29 5.54 -9.59 -11.22
N TRP A 30 5.48 -10.69 -10.46
CA TRP A 30 5.90 -10.76 -9.05
C TRP A 30 7.29 -10.14 -8.75
N PRO A 31 8.34 -10.30 -9.57
CA PRO A 31 9.65 -9.68 -9.30
C PRO A 31 9.61 -8.14 -9.22
N VAL A 32 8.60 -7.49 -9.79
CA VAL A 32 8.41 -6.04 -9.67
C VAL A 32 8.05 -5.62 -8.24
N ALA A 33 7.60 -6.55 -7.40
CA ALA A 33 7.36 -6.28 -5.99
C ALA A 33 8.63 -5.79 -5.25
N VAL A 34 9.84 -6.11 -5.75
CA VAL A 34 11.10 -5.59 -5.21
C VAL A 34 11.19 -4.06 -5.31
N LEU A 35 10.51 -3.45 -6.29
CA LEU A 35 10.45 -1.98 -6.42
C LEU A 35 9.75 -1.31 -5.23
N TRP A 36 8.88 -2.02 -4.49
CA TRP A 36 8.32 -1.49 -3.25
C TRP A 36 9.40 -1.22 -2.21
N LEU A 37 10.46 -2.04 -2.13
CA LEU A 37 11.57 -1.81 -1.20
C LEU A 37 12.35 -0.55 -1.57
N VAL A 38 12.65 -0.38 -2.86
CA VAL A 38 13.34 0.80 -3.40
C VAL A 38 12.52 2.06 -3.12
N LEU A 39 11.22 2.02 -3.42
CA LEU A 39 10.31 3.14 -3.17
C LEU A 39 10.21 3.47 -1.67
N THR A 40 10.10 2.46 -0.81
CA THR A 40 10.02 2.63 0.65
C THR A 40 11.29 3.28 1.20
N ALA A 41 12.46 2.80 0.79
CA ALA A 41 13.75 3.37 1.19
C ALA A 41 13.90 4.83 0.73
N TRP A 42 13.44 5.14 -0.48
CA TRP A 42 13.42 6.49 -1.01
C TRP A 42 12.49 7.41 -0.21
N ILE A 43 11.24 7.00 0.02
CA ILE A 43 10.26 7.75 0.80
C ILE A 43 10.79 7.99 2.22
N TRP A 44 11.39 6.99 2.86
CA TRP A 44 12.00 7.12 4.17
C TRP A 44 13.11 8.18 4.19
N ARG A 45 13.98 8.18 3.18
CA ARG A 45 15.04 9.19 3.04
C ARG A 45 14.47 10.59 2.84
N CYS A 46 13.40 10.74 2.05
CA CYS A 46 12.70 12.00 1.86
C CYS A 46 12.00 12.48 3.13
N TRP A 47 11.39 11.56 3.87
CA TRP A 47 10.73 11.84 5.14
C TRP A 47 11.71 12.39 6.18
N ARG A 48 12.90 11.76 6.34
CA ARG A 48 13.94 12.24 7.26
C ARG A 48 14.50 13.62 6.89
N LYS A 49 14.41 14.02 5.62
CA LYS A 49 14.87 15.32 5.12
C LYS A 49 13.76 16.38 5.10
N ALA A 50 12.51 16.02 5.37
CA ALA A 50 11.40 16.95 5.34
C ALA A 50 11.41 17.82 6.60
N SER A 51 11.51 19.14 6.42
CA SER A 51 11.52 20.13 7.52
C SER A 51 10.13 20.59 7.95
N ASN A 52 9.09 20.33 7.14
CA ASN A 52 7.73 20.79 7.39
C ASN A 52 6.83 19.61 7.81
N ALA A 53 6.05 19.81 8.88
CA ALA A 53 5.16 18.82 9.47
C ALA A 53 4.15 18.23 8.47
N LEU A 54 3.64 19.04 7.54
CA LEU A 54 2.70 18.57 6.52
C LEU A 54 3.36 17.56 5.58
N TRP A 55 4.60 17.82 5.17
CA TRP A 55 5.38 16.90 4.34
C TRP A 55 5.74 15.62 5.07
N GLN A 56 6.10 15.73 6.35
CA GLN A 56 6.37 14.55 7.19
C GLN A 56 5.14 13.65 7.32
N GLN A 57 3.97 14.23 7.54
CA GLN A 57 2.71 13.49 7.67
C GLN A 57 2.35 12.75 6.37
N VAL A 58 2.55 13.38 5.21
CA VAL A 58 2.25 12.78 3.91
C VAL A 58 3.17 11.60 3.61
N TYR A 59 4.48 11.75 3.80
CA TYR A 59 5.41 10.63 3.62
C TYR A 59 5.14 9.50 4.61
N CYS A 60 4.80 9.81 5.86
CA CYS A 60 4.42 8.81 6.86
C CYS A 60 3.15 8.03 6.43
N ASN A 61 2.10 8.72 5.97
CA ASN A 61 0.89 8.05 5.47
C ASN A 61 1.19 7.17 4.25
N MET A 62 2.12 7.59 3.39
CA MET A 62 2.56 6.81 2.24
C MET A 62 3.31 5.54 2.67
N LEU A 63 4.25 5.64 3.62
CA LEU A 63 4.94 4.47 4.21
C LEU A 63 3.96 3.50 4.86
N GLN A 64 2.97 4.01 5.60
CA GLN A 64 1.95 3.19 6.24
C GLN A 64 1.06 2.49 5.21
N ALA A 65 0.77 3.12 4.07
CA ALA A 65 0.01 2.49 2.99
C ALA A 65 0.81 1.35 2.34
N VAL A 66 2.09 1.59 2.02
CA VAL A 66 2.99 0.57 1.46
C VAL A 66 3.21 -0.57 2.45
N GLY A 67 3.45 -0.27 3.72
CA GLY A 67 3.62 -1.26 4.77
C GLY A 67 2.39 -2.14 4.94
N LEU A 68 1.20 -1.56 4.86
CA LEU A 68 -0.05 -2.32 4.95
C LEU A 68 -0.29 -3.20 3.70
N TYR A 69 0.07 -2.72 2.50
CA TYR A 69 0.07 -3.53 1.28
C TYR A 69 0.97 -4.76 1.44
N VAL A 70 2.26 -4.52 1.73
CA VAL A 70 3.26 -5.60 1.83
C VAL A 70 2.92 -6.55 2.97
N GLY A 71 2.54 -6.02 4.14
CA GLY A 71 2.22 -6.82 5.32
C GLY A 71 1.02 -7.74 5.12
N LEU A 72 -0.07 -7.24 4.52
CA LEU A 72 -1.26 -8.07 4.26
C LEU A 72 -1.02 -9.12 3.18
N HIS A 73 -0.22 -8.82 2.15
CA HIS A 73 0.14 -9.80 1.13
C HIS A 73 1.08 -10.88 1.66
N LEU A 74 2.04 -10.52 2.53
CA LEU A 74 2.88 -11.50 3.21
C LEU A 74 2.06 -12.37 4.18
N ALA A 75 1.11 -11.79 4.89
CA ALA A 75 0.19 -12.54 5.75
C ALA A 75 -0.71 -13.49 4.94
N ALA A 76 -1.22 -13.05 3.79
CA ALA A 76 -1.97 -13.90 2.87
C ALA A 76 -1.11 -15.05 2.35
N PHE A 77 0.14 -14.78 1.95
CA PHE A 77 1.07 -15.82 1.53
C PHE A 77 1.34 -16.83 2.66
N GLY A 78 1.53 -16.36 3.91
CA GLY A 78 1.64 -17.22 5.08
C GLY A 78 0.39 -18.09 5.28
N ALA A 79 -0.80 -17.53 5.14
CA ALA A 79 -2.05 -18.29 5.21
C ALA A 79 -2.17 -19.35 4.12
N ILE A 80 -1.73 -19.08 2.88
CA ILE A 80 -1.68 -20.06 1.78
C ILE A 80 -0.70 -21.19 2.11
N VAL A 81 0.49 -20.86 2.59
CA VAL A 81 1.50 -21.86 2.99
C VAL A 81 0.95 -22.75 4.10
N ILE A 82 0.25 -22.19 5.09
CA ILE A 82 -0.39 -22.97 6.15
C ILE A 82 -1.53 -23.82 5.58
N ALA A 83 -2.40 -23.27 4.74
CA ALA A 83 -3.49 -24.00 4.10
C ALA A 83 -2.97 -25.21 3.31
N SER A 84 -1.86 -25.05 2.58
CA SER A 84 -1.24 -26.12 1.79
C SER A 84 -0.83 -27.34 2.64
N LYS A 85 -0.55 -27.15 3.94
CA LYS A 85 -0.22 -28.24 4.86
C LYS A 85 -1.40 -29.16 5.16
N PHE A 86 -2.63 -28.72 4.89
CA PHE A 86 -3.85 -29.48 5.11
C PHE A 86 -4.39 -30.09 3.81
N ASN A 87 -3.69 -29.91 2.69
CA ASN A 87 -4.07 -30.39 1.36
C ASN A 87 -3.68 -31.86 1.10
N TYR A 88 -3.89 -32.76 2.07
CA TYR A 88 -3.40 -34.15 2.00
C TYR A 88 -4.45 -35.25 2.28
N GLY A 89 -5.76 -34.97 2.35
CA GLY A 89 -6.73 -36.05 2.56
C GLY A 89 -8.19 -35.68 2.33
N GLY A 90 -8.90 -36.50 1.55
CA GLY A 90 -10.29 -36.31 1.19
C GLY A 90 -11.28 -36.35 2.37
N LEU A 91 -12.49 -35.83 2.12
CA LEU A 91 -13.59 -35.60 3.06
C LEU A 91 -14.11 -36.83 3.84
N SER A 92 -13.59 -38.03 3.58
CA SER A 92 -14.19 -39.31 3.99
C SER A 92 -13.57 -39.96 5.24
N SER A 93 -12.76 -39.25 6.03
CA SER A 93 -12.26 -39.72 7.34
C SER A 93 -12.50 -38.68 8.45
N ALA A 94 -12.59 -39.12 9.70
CA ALA A 94 -12.81 -38.22 10.86
C ALA A 94 -11.73 -37.12 10.96
N ALA A 95 -10.47 -37.47 10.68
CA ALA A 95 -9.37 -36.50 10.57
C ALA A 95 -9.39 -35.69 9.25
N GLY A 96 -10.02 -36.22 8.19
CA GLY A 96 -10.19 -35.55 6.91
C GLY A 96 -11.14 -34.35 6.96
N ALA A 97 -12.22 -34.44 7.76
CA ALA A 97 -13.14 -33.32 7.96
C ALA A 97 -12.47 -32.14 8.67
N GLU A 98 -11.67 -32.39 9.71
CA GLU A 98 -10.91 -31.34 10.41
C GLU A 98 -9.86 -30.69 9.51
N ASN A 99 -9.09 -31.50 8.76
CA ASN A 99 -8.11 -30.99 7.80
C ASN A 99 -8.77 -30.15 6.69
N PHE A 100 -9.93 -30.57 6.20
CA PHE A 100 -10.71 -29.81 5.24
C PHE A 100 -11.18 -28.46 5.80
N MET A 101 -11.64 -28.43 7.06
CA MET A 101 -12.02 -27.18 7.73
C MET A 101 -10.84 -26.23 7.91
N TYR A 102 -9.64 -26.73 8.22
CA TYR A 102 -8.42 -25.90 8.28
C TYR A 102 -8.01 -25.39 6.90
N LEU A 103 -8.02 -26.24 5.87
CA LEU A 103 -7.76 -25.86 4.49
C LEU A 103 -8.69 -24.73 4.04
N LEU A 104 -10.00 -24.88 4.30
CA LEU A 104 -11.02 -23.90 3.96
C LEU A 104 -10.83 -22.60 4.74
N SER A 105 -10.60 -22.68 6.05
CA SER A 105 -10.46 -21.50 6.91
C SER A 105 -9.22 -20.68 6.54
N PHE A 106 -8.06 -21.33 6.37
CA PHE A 106 -6.83 -20.64 5.98
C PHE A 106 -6.88 -20.17 4.51
N GLY A 107 -7.54 -20.91 3.62
CA GLY A 107 -7.81 -20.48 2.25
C GLY A 107 -8.69 -19.22 2.20
N LEU A 108 -9.79 -19.19 2.95
CA LEU A 108 -10.66 -18.02 3.06
C LEU A 108 -9.93 -16.83 3.67
N LEU A 109 -9.14 -17.05 4.73
CA LEU A 109 -8.31 -16.02 5.35
C LEU A 109 -7.32 -15.43 4.35
N ALA A 110 -6.65 -16.27 3.54
CA ALA A 110 -5.76 -15.80 2.49
C ALA A 110 -6.46 -14.91 1.47
N VAL A 111 -7.65 -15.32 1.00
CA VAL A 111 -8.45 -14.52 0.06
C VAL A 111 -8.87 -13.18 0.66
N LEU A 112 -9.34 -13.18 1.91
CA LEU A 112 -9.72 -11.95 2.61
C LEU A 112 -8.52 -11.01 2.77
N LEU A 113 -7.37 -11.53 3.19
CA LEU A 113 -6.15 -10.74 3.34
C LEU A 113 -5.64 -10.18 2.00
N LEU A 114 -5.76 -10.94 0.90
CA LEU A 114 -5.45 -10.44 -0.44
C LEU A 114 -6.39 -9.30 -0.85
N ILE A 115 -7.70 -9.46 -0.68
CA ILE A 115 -8.69 -8.43 -1.05
C ILE A 115 -8.47 -7.16 -0.23
N VAL A 116 -8.38 -7.28 1.10
CA VAL A 116 -8.17 -6.13 1.99
C VAL A 116 -6.80 -5.50 1.74
N GLY A 117 -5.75 -6.33 1.58
CA GLY A 117 -4.40 -5.90 1.24
C GLY A 117 -4.30 -5.20 -0.10
N THR A 118 -5.23 -5.45 -1.00
CA THR A 118 -5.32 -4.85 -2.34
C THR A 118 -6.06 -3.52 -2.29
N ILE A 119 -7.24 -3.48 -1.67
CA ILE A 119 -8.14 -2.33 -1.71
C ILE A 119 -7.74 -1.24 -0.72
N TRP A 120 -7.41 -1.62 0.52
CA TRP A 120 -7.19 -0.66 1.61
C TRP A 120 -5.99 0.28 1.38
N PRO A 121 -4.82 -0.20 0.90
CA PRO A 121 -3.71 0.68 0.55
C PRO A 121 -4.06 1.68 -0.55
N ILE A 122 -4.81 1.28 -1.58
CA ILE A 122 -5.25 2.20 -2.64
C ILE A 122 -6.10 3.31 -2.06
N VAL A 123 -7.12 2.96 -1.28
CA VAL A 123 -8.02 3.94 -0.66
C VAL A 123 -7.23 4.93 0.19
N ARG A 124 -6.24 4.44 0.94
CA ARG A 124 -5.37 5.28 1.79
C ARG A 124 -4.45 6.20 0.97
N LEU A 125 -3.88 5.71 -0.13
CA LEU A 125 -3.08 6.51 -1.06
C LEU A 125 -3.93 7.60 -1.72
N VAL A 126 -5.11 7.27 -2.23
CA VAL A 126 -6.01 8.25 -2.88
C VAL A 126 -6.49 9.31 -1.88
N LYS A 127 -6.94 8.89 -0.68
CA LYS A 127 -7.35 9.84 0.38
C LYS A 127 -6.18 10.72 0.83
N GLY A 128 -4.99 10.15 0.96
CA GLY A 128 -3.77 10.90 1.30
C GLY A 128 -3.41 11.94 0.24
N HIS A 129 -3.48 11.56 -1.03
CA HIS A 129 -3.21 12.45 -2.15
C HIS A 129 -4.21 13.61 -2.23
N ARG A 130 -5.52 13.31 -2.11
CA ARG A 130 -6.57 14.33 -2.11
C ARG A 130 -6.40 15.35 -0.98
N ARG A 131 -6.11 14.89 0.25
CA ARG A 131 -5.85 15.78 1.40
C ARG A 131 -4.61 16.65 1.21
N PHE A 132 -3.58 16.11 0.58
CA PHE A 132 -2.40 16.90 0.26
C PHE A 132 -2.72 18.01 -0.76
N LEU A 133 -3.46 17.69 -1.82
CA LEU A 133 -3.89 18.67 -2.83
C LEU A 133 -4.82 19.74 -2.24
N SER A 134 -5.76 19.38 -1.36
CA SER A 134 -6.66 20.35 -0.72
C SER A 134 -5.92 21.32 0.19
N ASN A 135 -4.87 20.86 0.88
CA ASN A 135 -4.05 21.71 1.76
C ASN A 135 -3.05 22.59 1.00
N GLN A 136 -2.88 22.37 -0.30
CA GLN A 136 -2.03 23.15 -1.19
C GLN A 136 -2.80 24.26 -1.92
N GLN A 137 -4.13 24.20 -1.97
CA GLN A 137 -4.93 25.29 -2.51
C GLN A 137 -4.88 26.47 -1.52
N PRO A 138 -4.53 27.68 -1.97
CA PRO A 138 -4.64 28.86 -1.13
C PRO A 138 -6.10 28.94 -0.64
N LYS A 139 -6.29 29.11 0.67
CA LYS A 139 -7.58 29.60 1.17
C LYS A 139 -7.79 30.93 0.46
N GLU A 140 -8.70 30.98 -0.50
CA GLU A 140 -9.18 32.26 -1.00
C GLU A 140 -9.68 33.01 0.23
N THR A 141 -8.92 34.03 0.63
CA THR A 141 -9.36 35.01 1.60
C THR A 141 -10.60 35.63 0.98
N HIS A 142 -11.76 35.22 1.48
CA HIS A 142 -12.99 35.99 1.37
C HIS A 142 -12.69 37.34 2.04
N CYS A 143 -12.13 38.28 1.29
CA CYS A 143 -12.17 39.68 1.62
C CYS A 143 -13.62 40.08 1.33
N GLU A 144 -14.49 39.94 2.32
CA GLU A 144 -15.74 40.67 2.32
C GLU A 144 -15.36 42.16 2.37
N ALA A 145 -15.38 42.79 1.21
CA ALA A 145 -15.47 44.22 1.10
C ALA A 145 -16.95 44.56 1.18
N HIS A 146 -17.44 44.98 2.34
CA HIS A 146 -18.58 45.87 2.49
C HIS A 146 -18.49 46.63 3.82
#